data_AF-A0A1F9CYE6-F1
#
_entry.id   AF-A0A1F9CYE6-F1
#
_cell.length_a   1.000
_cell.length_b   1.000
_cell.length_c   1.000
_cell.angle_alpha   90.00
_cell.angle_beta   90.00
_cell.angle_gamma   90.00
#
_symmetry.space_group_name_H-M   'P 1'
#
loop_
_entity.id
_entity.type
_entity.pdbx_description
1 polymer ?
#
loop_
_entity_poly.entity_id
_entity_poly.type
_entity_poly.pdbx_seq_one_letter_code
_entity_poly.pdbx_strand_id
1 'polypeptide(L)'
;MGNFCKSTVVSLVVVSLVFLSFFTISSLCFAAEDISREIAMLKEEIKGTQAKLDKAKPGQTLEAITLPVSVKNMQKILVSLNQKAGDVKNLAVPINNLNIGLKALEKATHNNDKPGARKALNDMTAALKALEAEVAKGDREKTIQKSSVPSKVSSKMEGFLKEIEKAKSLEELRVVLKNMNFSKEELDQLKAEIKNPPYSVKLKNLEDQALSSARVKMDVETQKIIEQKQKEYKKRQDNELNLLNQQARTKLQIRRTSAQDKVRAERALPPPDPPTTMVATRPVVKDPAKITSLIPQPLVIGAAFDQLHIIGENFGRSGRVTLSIGTKNTTLDTIAWHPDSIAVKMYSHLKEFFREEALNAMRDGEIIGRLWVHAAKNIATSEVRIHTSGWNLTLTPQITSISSEEIRPGQEITIEGKFFLAMARDSSVTFTFGSRNINGNIHYWEDSVIHVQLPSNVSGLNFTRGALKVKNFQGFQADTPINFRPEKEQLTLRDPISHGDGGLGAFYDYGWSGTFTLRDFELINDWKVFEYWLNVYEGNCSYRDRPRTGTPYPRTVVEGSYGWNDCLRCLNFITIEGPRGTNYR
;
A
#
# COMPACT_ATOMS: atom_id res chain seq x y z
N MET A 1 -1.46 38.56 0.01
CA MET A 1 -2.75 38.24 0.67
C MET A 1 -3.58 39.50 0.99
N GLY A 2 -3.61 40.52 0.11
CA GLY A 2 -4.10 41.85 0.48
C GLY A 2 -5.31 42.43 -0.27
N ASN A 3 -6.00 41.68 -1.16
CA ASN A 3 -7.00 42.29 -2.06
C ASN A 3 -8.41 41.66 -2.06
N PHE A 4 -8.75 40.79 -1.11
CA PHE A 4 -10.08 40.16 -1.08
C PHE A 4 -11.16 40.89 -0.23
N CYS A 5 -10.80 41.94 0.53
CA CYS A 5 -11.73 42.59 1.48
C CYS A 5 -12.45 43.87 1.01
N LYS A 6 -12.38 44.27 -0.27
CA LYS A 6 -13.11 45.46 -0.76
C LYS A 6 -14.44 45.16 -1.48
N SER A 7 -14.87 43.89 -1.52
CA SER A 7 -16.08 43.42 -2.20
C SER A 7 -17.28 43.17 -1.26
N THR A 8 -17.17 43.60 0.00
CA THR A 8 -18.03 43.17 1.11
C THR A 8 -19.36 43.91 1.17
N VAL A 9 -19.42 45.19 0.78
CA VAL A 9 -20.65 46.01 0.98
C VAL A 9 -21.80 45.59 0.06
N VAL A 10 -21.52 45.19 -1.19
CA VAL A 10 -22.56 44.73 -2.13
C VAL A 10 -22.95 43.28 -1.85
N SER A 11 -22.02 42.44 -1.38
CA SER A 11 -22.32 41.07 -0.95
C SER A 11 -23.17 41.06 0.34
N LEU A 12 -22.91 41.98 1.28
CA LEU A 12 -23.72 42.12 2.50
C LEU A 12 -25.16 42.52 2.19
N VAL A 13 -25.38 43.37 1.18
CA VAL A 13 -26.75 43.80 0.83
C VAL A 13 -27.51 42.62 0.23
N VAL A 14 -26.95 41.87 -0.73
CA VAL A 14 -27.65 40.71 -1.31
C VAL A 14 -27.89 39.60 -0.28
N VAL A 15 -26.92 39.32 0.60
CA VAL A 15 -27.05 38.28 1.64
C VAL A 15 -27.99 38.72 2.77
N SER A 16 -27.88 39.96 3.28
CA SER A 16 -28.79 40.47 4.33
C SER A 16 -30.24 40.63 3.84
N LEU A 17 -30.46 40.79 2.53
CA LEU A 17 -31.79 40.89 1.95
C LEU A 17 -32.54 39.57 1.87
N VAL A 18 -31.80 38.48 1.68
CA VAL A 18 -32.35 37.13 1.73
C VAL A 18 -32.58 36.73 3.19
N PHE A 19 -31.63 36.96 4.09
CA PHE A 19 -31.66 36.43 5.46
C PHE A 19 -32.78 36.97 6.38
N LEU A 20 -33.15 38.25 6.31
CA LEU A 20 -34.11 38.87 7.24
C LEU A 20 -35.60 38.54 6.99
N SER A 21 -35.92 37.78 5.95
CA SER A 21 -37.32 37.57 5.49
C SER A 21 -37.88 36.15 5.64
N PHE A 22 -37.06 35.20 6.08
CA PHE A 22 -37.38 33.77 5.99
C PHE A 22 -37.98 33.14 7.26
N PHE A 23 -38.05 33.81 8.41
CA PHE A 23 -38.20 33.07 9.69
C PHE A 23 -39.62 32.70 10.16
N THR A 24 -40.72 33.08 9.50
CA THR A 24 -42.08 32.79 10.03
C THR A 24 -43.01 31.98 9.12
N ILE A 25 -42.70 31.74 7.85
CA ILE A 25 -43.59 30.99 6.91
C ILE A 25 -42.91 29.71 6.34
N SER A 26 -41.63 29.49 6.63
CA SER A 26 -40.74 28.65 5.80
C SER A 26 -40.62 27.18 6.17
N SER A 27 -40.88 26.78 7.42
CA SER A 27 -40.58 25.40 7.89
C SER A 27 -41.38 24.30 7.15
N LEU A 28 -42.59 24.60 6.67
CA LEU A 28 -43.49 23.60 6.05
C LEU A 28 -43.42 23.53 4.52
N CYS A 29 -42.85 24.53 3.82
CA CYS A 29 -42.71 24.48 2.36
C CYS A 29 -41.39 23.84 1.91
N PHE A 30 -40.33 23.97 2.72
CA PHE A 30 -39.02 23.41 2.39
C PHE A 30 -38.93 21.88 2.56
N ALA A 31 -39.69 21.31 3.50
CA ALA A 31 -39.74 19.87 3.68
C ALA A 31 -40.23 19.14 2.42
N ALA A 32 -41.20 19.69 1.68
CA ALA A 32 -41.82 18.99 0.55
C ALA A 32 -40.89 18.81 -0.66
N GLU A 33 -40.10 19.83 -1.01
CA GLU A 33 -39.17 19.76 -2.16
C GLU A 33 -37.95 18.86 -1.86
N ASP A 34 -37.41 18.96 -0.65
CA ASP A 34 -36.33 18.08 -0.19
C ASP A 34 -36.79 16.63 -0.09
N ILE A 35 -38.00 16.37 0.42
CA ILE A 35 -38.60 15.03 0.44
C ILE A 35 -38.84 14.52 -0.99
N SER A 36 -39.32 15.37 -1.91
CA SER A 36 -39.52 15.00 -3.31
C SER A 36 -38.22 14.60 -4.02
N ARG A 37 -37.11 15.27 -3.71
CA ARG A 37 -35.79 14.91 -4.25
C ARG A 37 -35.33 13.55 -3.74
N GLU A 38 -35.47 13.28 -2.44
CA GLU A 38 -35.12 11.97 -1.86
C GLU A 38 -35.99 10.84 -2.43
N ILE A 39 -37.29 11.10 -2.63
CA ILE A 39 -38.22 10.17 -3.30
C ILE A 39 -37.75 9.84 -4.71
N ALA A 40 -37.34 10.83 -5.50
CA ALA A 40 -36.84 10.62 -6.86
C ALA A 40 -35.55 9.79 -6.89
N MET A 41 -34.60 10.04 -5.98
CA MET A 41 -33.37 9.24 -5.87
C MET A 41 -33.69 7.79 -5.48
N LEU A 42 -34.59 7.59 -4.51
CA LEU A 42 -35.02 6.26 -4.09
C LEU A 42 -35.70 5.49 -5.22
N LYS A 43 -36.52 6.18 -6.03
CA LYS A 43 -37.19 5.61 -7.21
C LYS A 43 -36.22 5.07 -8.23
N GLU A 44 -35.19 5.86 -8.58
CA GLU A 44 -34.19 5.45 -9.56
C GLU A 44 -33.32 4.30 -9.03
N GLU A 45 -32.97 4.29 -7.75
CA GLU A 45 -32.22 3.17 -7.15
C GLU A 45 -33.04 1.87 -7.14
N ILE A 46 -34.34 1.93 -6.79
CA ILE A 46 -35.25 0.77 -6.85
C ILE A 46 -35.36 0.25 -8.29
N LYS A 47 -35.57 1.15 -9.26
CA LYS A 47 -35.70 0.79 -10.68
C LYS A 47 -34.40 0.18 -11.24
N GLY A 48 -33.25 0.75 -10.91
CA GLY A 48 -31.95 0.22 -11.28
C GLY A 48 -31.69 -1.16 -10.69
N THR A 49 -32.06 -1.37 -9.42
CA THR A 49 -31.96 -2.66 -8.73
C THR A 49 -32.87 -3.70 -9.36
N GLN A 50 -34.12 -3.32 -9.69
CA GLN A 50 -35.08 -4.19 -10.38
C GLN A 50 -34.55 -4.62 -11.76
N ALA A 51 -34.02 -3.69 -12.55
CA ALA A 51 -33.46 -4.01 -13.87
C ALA A 51 -32.24 -4.93 -13.79
N LYS A 52 -31.39 -4.79 -12.76
CA LYS A 52 -30.26 -5.72 -12.51
C LYS A 52 -30.76 -7.12 -12.14
N LEU A 53 -31.79 -7.18 -11.30
CA LEU A 53 -32.41 -8.45 -10.88
C LEU A 53 -33.07 -9.17 -12.06
N ASP A 54 -33.76 -8.44 -12.93
CA ASP A 54 -34.44 -8.98 -14.12
C ASP A 54 -33.46 -9.51 -15.18
N LYS A 55 -32.27 -8.91 -15.28
CA LYS A 55 -31.19 -9.34 -16.20
C LYS A 55 -30.32 -10.46 -15.64
N ALA A 56 -30.48 -10.84 -14.37
CA ALA A 56 -29.65 -11.83 -13.72
C ALA A 56 -29.90 -13.23 -14.31
N LYS A 57 -28.85 -13.87 -14.84
CA LYS A 57 -28.96 -15.21 -15.43
C LYS A 57 -29.34 -16.27 -14.37
N PRO A 58 -29.96 -17.39 -14.76
CA PRO A 58 -30.10 -18.55 -13.88
C PRO A 58 -28.75 -18.95 -13.26
N GLY A 59 -28.70 -19.19 -11.95
CA GLY A 59 -27.47 -19.52 -11.22
C GLY A 59 -26.59 -18.35 -10.79
N GLN A 60 -26.78 -17.12 -11.30
CA GLN A 60 -26.03 -15.95 -10.85
C GLN A 60 -26.47 -15.51 -9.45
N THR A 61 -25.52 -15.33 -8.52
CA THR A 61 -25.81 -14.88 -7.14
C THR A 61 -26.17 -13.40 -7.08
N LEU A 62 -26.90 -12.99 -6.04
CA LEU A 62 -27.28 -11.59 -5.80
C LEU A 62 -26.07 -10.70 -5.50
N GLU A 63 -24.99 -11.24 -4.92
CA GLU A 63 -23.71 -10.53 -4.77
C GLU A 63 -23.09 -10.18 -6.12
N ALA A 64 -23.13 -11.11 -7.09
CA ALA A 64 -22.54 -10.93 -8.41
C ALA A 64 -23.25 -9.84 -9.25
N ILE A 65 -24.47 -9.43 -8.89
CA ILE A 65 -25.18 -8.31 -9.53
C ILE A 65 -25.14 -7.01 -8.71
N THR A 66 -24.23 -6.89 -7.73
CA THR A 66 -24.01 -5.68 -6.92
C THR A 66 -25.21 -5.26 -6.05
N LEU A 67 -26.13 -6.19 -5.73
CA LEU A 67 -27.29 -5.88 -4.87
C LEU A 67 -26.91 -5.31 -3.49
N PRO A 68 -25.84 -5.78 -2.81
CA PRO A 68 -25.42 -5.22 -1.52
C PRO A 68 -25.07 -3.72 -1.56
N VAL A 69 -24.56 -3.24 -2.70
CA VAL A 69 -24.25 -1.81 -2.88
C VAL A 69 -25.54 -1.00 -2.99
N SER A 70 -26.50 -1.47 -3.78
CA SER A 70 -27.81 -0.83 -3.93
C SER A 70 -28.61 -0.80 -2.62
N VAL A 71 -28.54 -1.87 -1.82
CA VAL A 71 -29.14 -1.91 -0.48
C VAL A 71 -28.56 -0.83 0.45
N LYS A 72 -27.23 -0.67 0.49
CA LYS A 72 -26.58 0.39 1.29
C LYS A 72 -26.97 1.79 0.82
N ASN A 73 -27.13 2.00 -0.49
CA ASN A 73 -27.57 3.28 -1.04
C ASN A 73 -29.02 3.60 -0.62
N MET A 74 -29.93 2.63 -0.77
CA MET A 74 -31.34 2.78 -0.34
C MET A 74 -31.45 3.06 1.17
N GLN A 75 -30.61 2.43 1.99
CA GLN A 75 -30.57 2.67 3.42
C GLN A 75 -30.20 4.12 3.76
N LYS A 76 -29.17 4.68 3.09
CA LYS A 76 -28.77 6.08 3.27
C LYS A 76 -29.89 7.06 2.90
N ILE A 77 -30.54 6.81 1.76
CA ILE A 77 -31.64 7.65 1.28
C ILE A 77 -32.81 7.59 2.27
N LEU A 78 -33.16 6.40 2.78
CA LEU A 78 -34.23 6.25 3.77
C LEU A 78 -33.95 6.92 5.12
N VAL A 79 -32.69 6.93 5.57
CA VAL A 79 -32.29 7.68 6.79
C VAL A 79 -32.50 9.18 6.59
N SER A 80 -32.04 9.73 5.45
CA SER A 80 -32.26 11.13 5.09
C SER A 80 -33.76 11.47 5.03
N LEU A 81 -34.55 10.60 4.39
CA LEU A 81 -35.98 10.78 4.22
C LEU A 81 -36.72 10.72 5.57
N ASN A 82 -36.33 9.82 6.48
CA ASN A 82 -36.84 9.77 7.86
C ASN A 82 -36.52 11.05 8.65
N GLN A 83 -35.29 11.57 8.54
CA GLN A 83 -34.89 12.81 9.22
C GLN A 83 -35.70 14.01 8.73
N LYS A 84 -35.89 14.11 7.40
CA LYS A 84 -36.62 15.22 6.77
C LYS A 84 -38.13 15.15 6.99
N ALA A 85 -38.69 13.95 7.17
CA ALA A 85 -40.13 13.75 7.37
C ALA A 85 -40.58 13.84 8.83
N GLY A 86 -39.66 14.03 9.80
CA GLY A 86 -39.90 13.87 11.24
C GLY A 86 -41.12 14.59 11.81
N ASP A 87 -41.56 15.69 11.19
CA ASP A 87 -42.70 16.50 11.66
C ASP A 87 -44.00 16.28 10.87
N VAL A 88 -43.98 15.51 9.78
CA VAL A 88 -45.14 15.32 8.90
C VAL A 88 -45.82 13.98 9.22
N LYS A 89 -46.78 14.00 10.15
CA LYS A 89 -47.49 12.81 10.67
C LYS A 89 -48.03 11.87 9.57
N ASN A 90 -48.44 12.40 8.43
CA ASN A 90 -49.02 11.62 7.32
C ASN A 90 -47.97 10.83 6.51
N LEU A 91 -46.68 11.14 6.63
CA LEU A 91 -45.60 10.44 5.92
C LEU A 91 -45.04 9.23 6.68
N ALA A 92 -45.33 9.11 8.00
CA ALA A 92 -44.77 8.06 8.83
C ALA A 92 -45.11 6.64 8.35
N VAL A 93 -46.35 6.42 7.91
CA VAL A 93 -46.83 5.10 7.46
C VAL A 93 -46.14 4.64 6.17
N PRO A 94 -46.12 5.45 5.07
CA PRO A 94 -45.38 5.07 3.86
C PRO A 94 -43.87 4.85 4.11
N ILE A 95 -43.24 5.66 4.95
CA ILE A 95 -41.80 5.52 5.25
C ILE A 95 -41.51 4.25 6.06
N ASN A 96 -42.38 3.89 7.00
CA ASN A 96 -42.26 2.63 7.71
C ASN A 96 -42.38 1.42 6.75
N ASN A 97 -43.30 1.49 5.78
CA ASN A 97 -43.43 0.45 4.76
C ASN A 97 -42.18 0.33 3.87
N LEU A 98 -41.51 1.45 3.53
CA LEU A 98 -40.23 1.42 2.82
C LEU A 98 -39.12 0.75 3.65
N ASN A 99 -39.06 1.02 4.96
CA ASN A 99 -38.09 0.38 5.86
C ASN A 99 -38.34 -1.13 6.01
N ILE A 100 -39.60 -1.57 6.04
CA ILE A 100 -39.96 -3.00 6.05
C ILE A 100 -39.50 -3.66 4.75
N GLY A 101 -39.76 -3.02 3.60
CA GLY A 101 -39.30 -3.51 2.30
C GLY A 101 -37.77 -3.61 2.19
N LEU A 102 -37.04 -2.63 2.71
CA LEU A 102 -35.57 -2.65 2.71
C LEU A 102 -35.01 -3.82 3.54
N LYS A 103 -35.56 -4.06 4.74
CA LYS A 103 -35.16 -5.22 5.58
C LYS A 103 -35.48 -6.55 4.90
N ALA A 104 -36.60 -6.65 4.19
CA ALA A 104 -36.94 -7.83 3.41
C ALA A 104 -35.94 -8.04 2.25
N LEU A 105 -35.51 -6.96 1.60
CA LEU A 105 -34.51 -7.00 0.53
C LEU A 105 -33.12 -7.39 1.06
N GLU A 106 -32.69 -6.87 2.21
CA GLU A 106 -31.47 -7.27 2.91
C GLU A 106 -31.46 -8.78 3.19
N LYS A 107 -32.54 -9.30 3.78
CA LYS A 107 -32.70 -10.72 4.08
C LYS A 107 -32.67 -11.58 2.82
N ALA A 108 -33.36 -11.16 1.76
CA ALA A 108 -33.37 -11.87 0.49
C ALA A 108 -31.98 -11.86 -0.18
N THR A 109 -31.24 -10.76 -0.08
CA THR A 109 -29.87 -10.62 -0.58
C THR A 109 -28.94 -11.61 0.10
N HIS A 110 -29.00 -11.68 1.43
CA HIS A 110 -28.18 -12.60 2.22
C HIS A 110 -28.48 -14.07 1.92
N ASN A 111 -29.76 -14.40 1.70
CA ASN A 111 -30.20 -15.76 1.39
C ASN A 111 -30.12 -16.13 -0.09
N ASN A 112 -29.64 -15.21 -0.95
CA ASN A 112 -29.63 -15.37 -2.40
C ASN A 112 -31.02 -15.70 -3.01
N ASP A 113 -32.09 -15.19 -2.38
CA ASP A 113 -33.50 -15.46 -2.71
C ASP A 113 -34.03 -14.44 -3.74
N LYS A 114 -33.94 -14.78 -5.03
CA LYS A 114 -34.39 -13.88 -6.12
C LYS A 114 -35.90 -13.59 -6.07
N PRO A 115 -36.80 -14.57 -5.89
CA PRO A 115 -38.24 -14.29 -5.70
C PRO A 115 -38.51 -13.36 -4.52
N GLY A 116 -37.85 -13.59 -3.37
CA GLY A 116 -37.96 -12.73 -2.19
C GLY A 116 -37.50 -11.30 -2.47
N ALA A 117 -36.37 -11.13 -3.15
CA ALA A 117 -35.85 -9.81 -3.53
C ALA A 117 -36.80 -9.07 -4.49
N ARG A 118 -37.39 -9.77 -5.46
CA ARG A 118 -38.36 -9.18 -6.41
C ARG A 118 -39.65 -8.76 -5.69
N LYS A 119 -40.14 -9.57 -4.75
CA LYS A 119 -41.29 -9.20 -3.92
C LYS A 119 -41.00 -7.95 -3.08
N ALA A 120 -39.85 -7.90 -2.41
CA ALA A 120 -39.44 -6.75 -1.60
C ALA A 120 -39.37 -5.44 -2.42
N LEU A 121 -38.80 -5.48 -3.63
CA LEU A 121 -38.73 -4.31 -4.53
C LEU A 121 -40.12 -3.84 -5.00
N ASN A 122 -41.05 -4.77 -5.26
CA ASN A 122 -42.43 -4.43 -5.59
C ASN A 122 -43.16 -3.78 -4.41
N ASP A 123 -42.98 -4.30 -3.20
CA ASP A 123 -43.56 -3.74 -1.98
C ASP A 123 -43.01 -2.33 -1.71
N MET A 124 -41.70 -2.11 -1.90
CA MET A 124 -41.08 -0.79 -1.82
C MET A 124 -41.62 0.17 -2.89
N THR A 125 -41.83 -0.31 -4.12
CA THR A 125 -42.41 0.51 -5.21
C THR A 125 -43.83 0.96 -4.89
N ALA A 126 -44.64 0.10 -4.27
CA ALA A 126 -45.99 0.45 -3.84
C ALA A 126 -45.97 1.48 -2.70
N ALA A 127 -45.10 1.28 -1.70
CA ALA A 127 -44.92 2.24 -0.60
C ALA A 127 -44.43 3.61 -1.11
N LEU A 128 -43.53 3.64 -2.09
CA LEU A 128 -43.04 4.86 -2.71
C LEU A 128 -44.15 5.64 -3.44
N LYS A 129 -45.03 4.95 -4.17
CA LYS A 129 -46.20 5.57 -4.81
C LYS A 129 -47.17 6.17 -3.80
N ALA A 130 -47.39 5.50 -2.66
CA ALA A 130 -48.22 6.04 -1.58
C ALA A 130 -47.58 7.30 -0.98
N LEU A 131 -46.25 7.31 -0.81
CA LEU A 131 -45.51 8.47 -0.34
C LEU A 131 -45.58 9.65 -1.33
N GLU A 132 -45.41 9.40 -2.63
CA GLU A 132 -45.59 10.41 -3.69
C GLU A 132 -47.00 11.03 -3.65
N ALA A 133 -48.03 10.21 -3.42
CA ALA A 133 -49.42 10.69 -3.35
C ALA A 133 -49.68 11.57 -2.12
N GLU A 134 -49.10 11.25 -0.96
CA GLU A 134 -49.25 12.06 0.26
C GLU A 134 -48.50 13.40 0.15
N VAL A 135 -47.30 13.41 -0.45
CA VAL A 135 -46.57 14.66 -0.72
C VAL A 135 -47.37 15.56 -1.68
N ALA A 136 -47.95 14.99 -2.74
CA ALA A 136 -48.76 15.74 -3.71
C ALA A 136 -50.08 16.32 -3.14
N LYS A 137 -50.64 15.72 -2.08
CA LYS A 137 -51.82 16.28 -1.37
C LYS A 137 -51.47 17.55 -0.61
N GLY A 138 -50.28 17.61 0.00
CA GLY A 138 -49.81 18.77 0.75
C GLY A 138 -49.64 20.04 -0.10
N ASP A 139 -49.42 19.89 -1.41
CA ASP A 139 -49.25 21.02 -2.33
C ASP A 139 -50.57 21.65 -2.79
N ARG A 140 -51.70 20.90 -2.77
CA ARG A 140 -53.00 21.38 -3.28
C ARG A 140 -53.78 22.25 -2.30
N GLU A 141 -53.52 22.16 -1.01
CA GLU A 141 -54.24 22.95 0.02
C GLU A 141 -53.68 24.37 0.20
N LYS A 142 -52.58 24.74 -0.46
CA LYS A 142 -51.92 26.07 -0.29
C LYS A 142 -52.23 27.11 -1.38
N THR A 143 -53.02 26.78 -2.40
CA THR A 143 -53.22 27.66 -3.58
C THR A 143 -54.38 28.66 -3.46
N ILE A 144 -55.04 28.80 -2.30
CA ILE A 144 -56.13 29.76 -2.11
C ILE A 144 -55.77 30.78 -1.02
N GLN A 145 -55.00 31.80 -1.39
CA GLN A 145 -55.10 33.19 -0.91
C GLN A 145 -53.90 34.01 -1.42
N LYS A 146 -54.13 34.85 -2.44
CA LYS A 146 -53.26 35.99 -2.71
C LYS A 146 -54.11 37.13 -3.28
N SER A 147 -54.42 38.11 -2.44
CA SER A 147 -55.03 39.38 -2.86
C SER A 147 -53.97 40.29 -3.46
N SER A 148 -54.18 40.75 -4.67
CA SER A 148 -53.33 41.70 -5.39
C SER A 148 -53.70 43.14 -5.06
N VAL A 149 -52.73 43.93 -4.60
CA VAL A 149 -52.71 45.39 -4.82
C VAL A 149 -51.49 45.67 -5.70
N PRO A 150 -51.66 46.27 -6.90
CA PRO A 150 -50.56 46.45 -7.83
C PRO A 150 -49.74 47.69 -7.44
N SER A 151 -48.53 47.47 -6.93
CA SER A 151 -47.50 48.51 -6.93
C SER A 151 -46.86 48.58 -8.32
N LYS A 152 -46.76 49.79 -8.88
CA LYS A 152 -46.21 50.04 -10.21
C LYS A 152 -44.70 49.79 -10.20
N VAL A 153 -44.27 48.60 -10.64
CA VAL A 153 -42.87 48.15 -10.75
C VAL A 153 -42.18 48.95 -11.88
N SER A 154 -40.95 49.43 -11.67
CA SER A 154 -40.20 50.13 -12.73
C SER A 154 -39.76 49.15 -13.83
N SER A 155 -39.63 49.61 -15.09
CA SER A 155 -39.22 48.75 -16.20
C SER A 155 -37.83 48.14 -16.02
N LYS A 156 -36.93 48.83 -15.29
CA LYS A 156 -35.62 48.29 -14.88
C LYS A 156 -35.78 47.12 -13.91
N MET A 157 -36.68 47.25 -12.94
CA MET A 157 -36.95 46.22 -11.94
C MET A 157 -37.58 44.98 -12.59
N GLU A 158 -38.55 45.15 -13.50
CA GLU A 158 -39.08 44.04 -14.31
C GLU A 158 -38.00 43.34 -15.14
N GLY A 159 -37.08 44.12 -15.71
CA GLY A 159 -35.91 43.59 -16.41
C GLY A 159 -35.07 42.69 -15.51
N PHE A 160 -34.72 43.15 -14.31
CA PHE A 160 -33.90 42.36 -13.37
C PHE A 160 -34.61 41.12 -12.84
N LEU A 161 -35.90 41.20 -12.52
CA LEU A 161 -36.68 40.06 -12.05
C LEU A 161 -36.72 38.94 -13.11
N LYS A 162 -36.82 39.28 -14.39
CA LYS A 162 -36.69 38.32 -15.50
C LYS A 162 -35.28 37.72 -15.58
N GLU A 163 -34.24 38.49 -15.28
CA GLU A 163 -32.87 37.98 -15.22
C GLU A 163 -32.67 37.02 -14.04
N ILE A 164 -33.31 37.24 -12.88
CA ILE A 164 -33.31 36.28 -11.74
C ILE A 164 -33.79 34.90 -12.19
N GLU A 165 -34.93 34.84 -12.87
CA GLU A 165 -35.51 33.56 -13.34
C GLU A 165 -34.59 32.81 -14.32
N LYS A 166 -33.93 33.57 -15.21
CA LYS A 166 -33.06 33.03 -16.27
C LYS A 166 -31.64 32.70 -15.80
N ALA A 167 -31.17 33.34 -14.74
CA ALA A 167 -29.79 33.21 -14.30
C ALA A 167 -29.42 31.76 -13.98
N LYS A 168 -28.19 31.40 -14.34
CA LYS A 168 -27.59 30.08 -14.07
C LYS A 168 -26.65 30.11 -12.87
N SER A 169 -26.28 31.30 -12.39
CA SER A 169 -25.38 31.48 -11.25
C SER A 169 -25.63 32.81 -10.52
N LEU A 170 -25.21 32.88 -9.25
CA LEU A 170 -25.21 34.15 -8.50
C LEU A 170 -24.26 35.20 -9.09
N GLU A 171 -23.17 34.78 -9.74
CA GLU A 171 -22.20 35.72 -10.33
C GLU A 171 -22.79 36.45 -11.55
N GLU A 172 -23.57 35.75 -12.37
CA GLU A 172 -24.34 36.34 -13.46
C GLU A 172 -25.28 37.44 -12.95
N LEU A 173 -26.02 37.15 -11.87
CA LEU A 173 -26.91 38.14 -11.24
C LEU A 173 -26.16 39.32 -10.63
N ARG A 174 -24.98 39.07 -10.06
CA ARG A 174 -24.13 40.12 -9.49
C ARG A 174 -23.69 41.12 -10.57
N VAL A 175 -23.33 40.62 -11.75
CA VAL A 175 -22.94 41.47 -12.90
C VAL A 175 -24.14 42.26 -13.41
N VAL A 176 -25.30 41.62 -13.57
CA VAL A 176 -26.53 42.30 -14.02
C VAL A 176 -26.95 43.40 -13.03
N LEU A 177 -26.97 43.10 -11.73
CA LEU A 177 -27.36 44.04 -10.68
C LEU A 177 -26.45 45.29 -10.68
N LYS A 178 -25.15 45.10 -10.87
CA LYS A 178 -24.16 46.19 -10.92
C LYS A 178 -24.36 47.11 -12.13
N ASN A 179 -24.87 46.59 -13.24
CA ASN A 179 -25.02 47.35 -14.48
C ASN A 179 -26.34 48.13 -14.57
N MET A 180 -27.36 47.77 -13.77
CA MET A 180 -28.70 48.37 -13.87
C MET A 180 -28.86 49.72 -13.16
N ASN A 181 -27.91 50.12 -12.30
CA ASN A 181 -27.88 51.40 -11.59
C ASN A 181 -29.25 51.79 -10.99
N PHE A 182 -29.75 50.96 -10.06
CA PHE A 182 -31.01 51.21 -9.37
C PHE A 182 -30.94 52.43 -8.45
N SER A 183 -32.03 53.21 -8.37
CA SER A 183 -32.20 54.19 -7.30
C SER A 183 -32.38 53.50 -5.94
N LYS A 184 -32.32 54.27 -4.85
CA LYS A 184 -32.55 53.74 -3.50
C LYS A 184 -33.97 53.18 -3.35
N GLU A 185 -34.95 53.89 -3.89
CA GLU A 185 -36.37 53.51 -3.88
C GLU A 185 -36.61 52.25 -4.71
N GLU A 186 -35.97 52.14 -5.89
CA GLU A 186 -36.05 50.94 -6.72
C GLU A 186 -35.40 49.74 -6.02
N LEU A 187 -34.29 49.93 -5.30
CA LEU A 187 -33.70 48.88 -4.47
C LEU A 187 -34.66 48.43 -3.38
N ASP A 188 -35.31 49.34 -2.66
CA ASP A 188 -36.25 49.00 -1.59
C ASP A 188 -37.50 48.26 -2.10
N GLN A 189 -37.98 48.61 -3.29
CA GLN A 189 -39.04 47.84 -3.95
C GLN A 189 -38.56 46.47 -4.43
N LEU A 190 -37.38 46.39 -5.06
CA LEU A 190 -36.80 45.13 -5.51
C LEU A 190 -36.61 44.16 -4.34
N LYS A 191 -36.16 44.68 -3.19
CA LYS A 191 -36.02 43.92 -1.94
C LYS A 191 -37.31 43.33 -1.43
N ALA A 192 -38.44 44.01 -1.61
CA ALA A 192 -39.75 43.49 -1.24
C ALA A 192 -40.19 42.42 -2.25
N GLU A 193 -39.95 42.64 -3.54
CA GLU A 193 -40.41 41.75 -4.61
C GLU A 193 -39.64 40.42 -4.66
N ILE A 194 -38.31 40.44 -4.48
CA ILE A 194 -37.49 39.22 -4.50
C ILE A 194 -37.78 38.25 -3.35
N LYS A 195 -38.50 38.69 -2.30
CA LYS A 195 -38.96 37.83 -1.21
C LYS A 195 -40.11 36.94 -1.65
N ASN A 196 -40.86 37.36 -2.65
CA ASN A 196 -42.00 36.61 -3.17
C ASN A 196 -41.53 35.50 -4.13
N PRO A 197 -42.18 34.32 -4.10
CA PRO A 197 -42.05 33.36 -5.19
C PRO A 197 -42.50 33.99 -6.52
N PRO A 198 -41.82 33.69 -7.65
CA PRO A 198 -40.82 32.64 -7.84
C PRO A 198 -39.36 33.04 -7.51
N TYR A 199 -39.09 34.33 -7.28
CA TYR A 199 -37.72 34.86 -7.20
C TYR A 199 -36.94 34.37 -5.98
N SER A 200 -37.58 34.30 -4.82
CA SER A 200 -36.93 33.83 -3.58
C SER A 200 -36.47 32.37 -3.68
N VAL A 201 -37.28 31.51 -4.30
CA VAL A 201 -36.95 30.10 -4.56
C VAL A 201 -35.76 30.00 -5.51
N LYS A 202 -35.78 30.77 -6.60
CA LYS A 202 -34.71 30.77 -7.61
C LYS A 202 -33.37 31.25 -7.04
N LEU A 203 -33.37 32.34 -6.27
CA LEU A 203 -32.16 32.87 -5.63
C LEU A 203 -31.56 31.87 -4.64
N LYS A 204 -32.39 31.22 -3.81
CA LYS A 204 -31.96 30.16 -2.91
C LYS A 204 -31.35 28.97 -3.66
N ASN A 205 -31.98 28.52 -4.75
CA ASN A 205 -31.44 27.44 -5.58
C ASN A 205 -30.06 27.79 -6.17
N LEU A 206 -29.87 29.03 -6.62
CA LEU A 206 -28.57 29.50 -7.12
C LEU A 206 -27.51 29.59 -6.00
N GLU A 207 -27.92 29.98 -4.79
CA GLU A 207 -27.08 30.00 -3.60
C GLU A 207 -26.64 28.59 -3.18
N ASP A 208 -27.58 27.66 -3.06
CA ASP A 208 -27.30 26.25 -2.73
C ASP A 208 -26.40 25.60 -3.81
N GLN A 209 -26.61 25.94 -5.09
CA GLN A 209 -25.75 25.49 -6.18
C GLN A 209 -24.34 26.08 -6.09
N ALA A 210 -24.20 27.36 -5.77
CA ALA A 210 -22.89 27.99 -5.58
C ALA A 210 -22.15 27.40 -4.37
N LEU A 211 -22.86 27.19 -3.26
CA LEU A 211 -22.35 26.60 -2.03
C LEU A 211 -21.87 25.16 -2.24
N SER A 212 -22.69 24.33 -2.89
CA SER A 212 -22.34 22.94 -3.23
C SER A 212 -21.15 22.88 -4.20
N SER A 213 -21.10 23.75 -5.21
CA SER A 213 -19.97 23.83 -6.15
C SER A 213 -18.67 24.24 -5.46
N ALA A 214 -18.73 25.22 -4.55
CA ALA A 214 -17.58 25.62 -3.75
C ALA A 214 -17.08 24.49 -2.84
N ARG A 215 -17.99 23.77 -2.18
CA ARG A 215 -17.67 22.58 -1.36
C ARG A 215 -16.96 21.51 -2.17
N VAL A 216 -17.53 21.13 -3.32
CA VAL A 216 -16.94 20.11 -4.19
C VAL A 216 -15.55 20.55 -4.66
N LYS A 217 -15.37 21.82 -5.05
CA LYS A 217 -14.07 22.33 -5.49
C LYS A 217 -13.01 22.24 -4.40
N MET A 218 -13.34 22.60 -3.16
CA MET A 218 -12.41 22.56 -2.03
C MET A 218 -12.11 21.14 -1.57
N ASP A 219 -13.10 20.26 -1.57
CA ASP A 219 -12.90 18.85 -1.29
C ASP A 219 -11.96 18.21 -2.31
N VAL A 220 -12.15 18.52 -3.60
CA VAL A 220 -11.26 18.08 -4.69
C VAL A 220 -9.85 18.66 -4.51
N GLU A 221 -9.71 19.93 -4.16
CA GLU A 221 -8.40 20.56 -3.93
C GLU A 221 -7.69 19.96 -2.71
N THR A 222 -8.41 19.72 -1.63
CA THR A 222 -7.87 19.09 -0.41
C THR A 222 -7.46 17.64 -0.70
N GLN A 223 -8.28 16.90 -1.45
CA GLN A 223 -7.96 15.55 -1.87
C GLN A 223 -6.70 15.52 -2.74
N LYS A 224 -6.54 16.47 -3.67
CA LYS A 224 -5.31 16.61 -4.47
C LYS A 224 -4.08 16.86 -3.61
N ILE A 225 -4.18 17.70 -2.58
CA ILE A 225 -3.08 17.95 -1.63
C ILE A 225 -2.71 16.68 -0.88
N ILE A 226 -3.71 15.93 -0.38
CA ILE A 226 -3.49 14.65 0.32
C ILE A 226 -2.79 13.64 -0.61
N GLU A 227 -3.30 13.47 -1.84
CA GLU A 227 -2.73 12.56 -2.84
C GLU A 227 -1.30 12.94 -3.22
N GLN A 228 -1.03 14.24 -3.40
CA GLN A 228 0.31 14.73 -3.70
C GLN A 228 1.28 14.41 -2.55
N LYS A 229 0.89 14.68 -1.30
CA LYS A 229 1.71 14.38 -0.12
C LYS A 229 1.98 12.88 0.02
N GLN A 230 0.96 12.04 -0.17
CA GLN A 230 1.12 10.59 -0.15
C GLN A 230 2.08 10.10 -1.25
N LYS A 231 1.99 10.66 -2.45
CA LYS A 231 2.89 10.34 -3.56
C LYS A 231 4.34 10.75 -3.27
N GLU A 232 4.55 11.95 -2.72
CA GLU A 232 5.88 12.43 -2.31
C GLU A 232 6.47 11.59 -1.17
N TYR A 233 5.63 11.18 -0.21
CA TYR A 233 6.03 10.29 0.87
C TYR A 233 6.49 8.93 0.35
N LYS A 234 5.68 8.29 -0.50
CA LYS A 234 6.04 7.01 -1.13
C LYS A 234 7.33 7.11 -1.95
N LYS A 235 7.48 8.18 -2.74
CA LYS A 235 8.70 8.43 -3.50
C LYS A 235 9.95 8.52 -2.60
N ARG A 236 9.85 9.16 -1.43
CA ARG A 236 10.96 9.20 -0.46
C ARG A 236 11.32 7.83 0.08
N GLN A 237 10.32 7.00 0.41
CA GLN A 237 10.55 5.63 0.86
C GLN A 237 11.19 4.77 -0.24
N ASP A 238 10.70 4.86 -1.48
CA ASP A 238 11.27 4.14 -2.63
C ASP A 238 12.72 4.55 -2.89
N ASN A 239 13.04 5.85 -2.80
CA ASN A 239 14.42 6.34 -2.95
C ASN A 239 15.35 5.81 -1.87
N GLU A 240 14.89 5.77 -0.61
CA GLU A 240 15.67 5.22 0.50
C GLU A 240 15.90 3.71 0.32
N LEU A 241 14.88 2.96 -0.08
CA LEU A 241 14.99 1.54 -0.38
C LEU A 241 15.97 1.27 -1.53
N ASN A 242 15.89 2.06 -2.60
CA ASN A 242 16.80 1.95 -3.75
C ASN A 242 18.26 2.20 -3.35
N LEU A 243 18.51 3.17 -2.47
CA LEU A 243 19.84 3.44 -1.94
C LEU A 243 20.39 2.25 -1.14
N LEU A 244 19.58 1.67 -0.25
CA LEU A 244 19.96 0.48 0.53
C LEU A 244 20.26 -0.73 -0.39
N ASN A 245 19.44 -0.95 -1.41
CA ASN A 245 19.66 -2.02 -2.39
C ASN A 245 20.94 -1.78 -3.21
N GLN A 246 21.21 -0.53 -3.61
CA GLN A 246 22.45 -0.17 -4.29
C GLN A 246 23.69 -0.43 -3.43
N GLN A 247 23.62 -0.17 -2.12
CA GLN A 247 24.70 -0.49 -1.18
C GLN A 247 24.92 -2.01 -1.08
N ALA A 248 23.84 -2.80 -0.97
CA ALA A 248 23.92 -4.26 -0.91
C ALA A 248 24.56 -4.85 -2.19
N ARG A 249 24.16 -4.35 -3.36
CA ARG A 249 24.72 -4.74 -4.66
C ARG A 249 26.18 -4.33 -4.83
N THR A 250 26.55 -3.12 -4.40
CA THR A 250 27.95 -2.67 -4.42
C THR A 250 28.83 -3.58 -3.57
N LYS A 251 28.38 -3.96 -2.37
CA LYS A 251 29.10 -4.90 -1.49
C LYS A 251 29.28 -6.27 -2.17
N LEU A 252 28.23 -6.78 -2.84
CA LEU A 252 28.32 -8.00 -3.63
C LEU A 252 29.36 -7.87 -4.76
N GLN A 253 29.32 -6.77 -5.53
CA GLN A 253 30.25 -6.56 -6.65
C GLN A 253 31.71 -6.53 -6.19
N ILE A 254 32.01 -5.80 -5.11
CA ILE A 254 33.36 -5.75 -4.51
C ILE A 254 33.85 -7.16 -4.15
N ARG A 255 32.97 -7.99 -3.56
CA ARG A 255 33.33 -9.37 -3.21
C ARG A 255 33.61 -10.22 -4.44
N ARG A 256 32.82 -10.08 -5.50
CA ARG A 256 33.03 -10.83 -6.75
C ARG A 256 34.35 -10.43 -7.42
N THR A 257 34.68 -9.15 -7.46
CA THR A 257 35.96 -8.68 -8.01
C THR A 257 37.14 -9.17 -7.17
N SER A 258 37.08 -9.08 -5.84
CA SER A 258 38.15 -9.60 -4.97
C SER A 258 38.34 -11.11 -5.10
N ALA A 259 37.26 -11.88 -5.29
CA ALA A 259 37.34 -13.31 -5.54
C ALA A 259 38.02 -13.62 -6.89
N GLN A 260 37.66 -12.88 -7.95
CA GLN A 260 38.29 -13.00 -9.26
C GLN A 260 39.77 -12.62 -9.24
N ASP A 261 40.13 -11.54 -8.54
CA ASP A 261 41.51 -11.10 -8.38
C ASP A 261 42.34 -12.13 -7.62
N LYS A 262 41.79 -12.76 -6.58
CA LYS A 262 42.45 -13.84 -5.86
C LYS A 262 42.72 -15.05 -6.76
N VAL A 263 41.73 -15.48 -7.54
CA VAL A 263 41.91 -16.57 -8.52
C VAL A 263 42.94 -16.20 -9.59
N ARG A 264 42.95 -14.95 -10.04
CA ARG A 264 43.93 -14.44 -11.01
C ARG A 264 45.34 -14.41 -10.42
N ALA A 265 45.50 -13.98 -9.17
CA ALA A 265 46.77 -13.97 -8.46
C ALA A 265 47.29 -15.40 -8.24
N GLU A 266 46.44 -16.33 -7.84
CA GLU A 266 46.79 -17.75 -7.70
C GLU A 266 47.23 -18.38 -9.03
N ARG A 267 46.62 -17.99 -10.16
CA ARG A 267 47.06 -18.41 -11.51
C ARG A 267 48.34 -17.72 -11.98
N ALA A 268 48.65 -16.54 -11.47
CA ALA A 268 49.83 -15.77 -11.84
C ALA A 268 51.08 -16.19 -11.05
N LEU A 269 50.93 -16.94 -9.94
CA LEU A 269 52.06 -17.54 -9.27
C LEU A 269 52.71 -18.56 -10.22
N PRO A 270 54.03 -18.43 -10.49
CA PRO A 270 54.73 -19.45 -11.26
C PRO A 270 54.56 -20.80 -10.55
N PRO A 271 54.45 -21.91 -11.30
CA PRO A 271 54.42 -23.23 -10.69
C PRO A 271 55.62 -23.34 -9.74
N PRO A 272 55.45 -23.91 -8.53
CA PRO A 272 56.54 -24.01 -7.57
C PRO A 272 57.75 -24.62 -8.26
N ASP A 273 58.90 -23.95 -8.13
CA ASP A 273 60.13 -24.41 -8.75
C ASP A 273 60.31 -25.89 -8.40
N PRO A 274 60.54 -26.75 -9.41
CA PRO A 274 60.80 -28.16 -9.14
C PRO A 274 61.95 -28.24 -8.13
N PRO A 275 61.88 -29.15 -7.13
CA PRO A 275 62.90 -29.23 -6.10
C PRO A 275 64.27 -29.26 -6.75
N THR A 276 65.13 -28.31 -6.36
CA THR A 276 66.45 -28.03 -6.95
C THR A 276 67.30 -29.30 -6.90
N THR A 277 67.15 -30.13 -7.92
CA THR A 277 67.97 -31.31 -8.14
C THR A 277 69.00 -30.84 -9.16
N MET A 278 70.27 -30.84 -8.75
CA MET A 278 71.39 -30.33 -9.54
C MET A 278 71.28 -30.77 -11.01
N VAL A 279 71.17 -29.78 -11.90
CA VAL A 279 70.97 -29.98 -13.34
C VAL A 279 72.27 -30.50 -13.94
N ALA A 280 72.36 -31.81 -14.11
CA ALA A 280 73.17 -32.39 -15.17
C ALA A 280 72.41 -32.15 -16.49
N THR A 281 73.09 -31.57 -17.48
CA THR A 281 72.59 -31.30 -18.84
C THR A 281 72.00 -32.56 -19.47
N ARG A 282 70.69 -32.76 -19.33
CA ARG A 282 69.95 -33.85 -19.96
C ARG A 282 69.33 -33.37 -21.27
N PRO A 283 69.31 -34.23 -22.31
CA PRO A 283 68.76 -33.91 -23.61
C PRO A 283 67.26 -33.56 -23.53
N VAL A 284 66.85 -32.56 -24.32
CA VAL A 284 65.47 -32.12 -24.50
C VAL A 284 64.59 -33.34 -24.83
N VAL A 285 63.73 -33.72 -23.90
CA VAL A 285 62.78 -34.82 -24.08
C VAL A 285 61.69 -34.33 -25.03
N LYS A 286 61.57 -35.00 -26.17
CA LYS A 286 60.78 -34.53 -27.31
C LYS A 286 59.27 -34.46 -27.05
N ASP A 287 58.76 -35.17 -26.05
CA ASP A 287 57.33 -35.16 -25.68
C ASP A 287 57.14 -35.21 -24.14
N PRO A 288 56.53 -34.20 -23.50
CA PRO A 288 56.27 -34.21 -22.07
C PRO A 288 55.13 -35.19 -21.70
N ALA A 289 55.18 -35.72 -20.49
CA ALA A 289 54.13 -36.56 -19.95
C ALA A 289 52.85 -35.74 -19.80
N LYS A 290 51.72 -36.34 -20.16
CA LYS A 290 50.41 -35.67 -20.17
C LYS A 290 49.36 -36.61 -19.64
N ILE A 291 48.52 -36.13 -18.71
CA ILE A 291 47.32 -36.84 -18.27
C ILE A 291 46.19 -36.45 -19.21
N THR A 292 45.53 -37.42 -19.83
CA THR A 292 44.40 -37.20 -20.74
C THR A 292 43.06 -37.47 -20.08
N SER A 293 42.98 -38.44 -19.16
CA SER A 293 41.77 -38.71 -18.39
C SER A 293 42.03 -39.41 -17.06
N LEU A 294 41.03 -39.36 -16.16
CA LEU A 294 41.02 -39.98 -14.84
C LEU A 294 39.75 -40.82 -14.71
N ILE A 295 39.87 -42.06 -14.25
CA ILE A 295 38.74 -42.99 -14.09
C ILE A 295 38.83 -43.68 -12.72
N PRO A 296 37.84 -43.53 -11.82
CA PRO A 296 36.64 -42.70 -11.95
C PRO A 296 36.94 -41.20 -11.75
N GLN A 297 36.08 -40.35 -12.31
CA GLN A 297 36.00 -38.91 -12.03
C GLN A 297 34.49 -38.53 -11.96
N PRO A 298 33.98 -37.97 -10.85
CA PRO A 298 34.71 -37.62 -9.63
C PRO A 298 35.21 -38.87 -8.86
N LEU A 299 36.34 -38.70 -8.17
CA LEU A 299 36.97 -39.71 -7.34
C LEU A 299 36.17 -39.94 -6.05
N VAL A 300 35.89 -41.20 -5.71
CA VAL A 300 35.28 -41.58 -4.43
C VAL A 300 36.36 -42.24 -3.57
N ILE A 301 36.80 -41.57 -2.50
CA ILE A 301 37.80 -42.12 -1.58
C ILE A 301 37.13 -43.13 -0.63
N GLY A 302 37.68 -44.33 -0.50
CA GLY A 302 37.26 -45.34 0.50
C GLY A 302 36.01 -46.14 0.11
N ALA A 303 35.82 -46.40 -1.18
CA ALA A 303 34.81 -47.33 -1.69
C ALA A 303 35.44 -48.73 -1.89
N ALA A 304 34.64 -49.80 -1.94
CA ALA A 304 35.17 -51.17 -1.98
C ALA A 304 36.06 -51.53 -3.21
N PHE A 305 36.17 -50.64 -4.20
CA PHE A 305 37.00 -50.79 -5.40
C PHE A 305 37.91 -49.56 -5.61
N ASP A 306 38.82 -49.35 -4.66
CA ASP A 306 39.69 -48.19 -4.49
C ASP A 306 40.88 -48.15 -5.48
N GLN A 307 40.61 -48.06 -6.79
CA GLN A 307 41.64 -47.79 -7.79
C GLN A 307 41.30 -46.53 -8.59
N LEU A 308 42.30 -45.67 -8.76
CA LEU A 308 42.27 -44.57 -9.71
C LEU A 308 43.13 -44.95 -10.91
N HIS A 309 42.50 -45.02 -12.08
CA HIS A 309 43.18 -45.18 -13.36
C HIS A 309 43.47 -43.81 -13.96
N ILE A 310 44.75 -43.58 -14.25
CA ILE A 310 45.28 -42.35 -14.83
C ILE A 310 45.70 -42.71 -16.24
N ILE A 311 45.00 -42.17 -17.23
CA ILE A 311 45.29 -42.41 -18.65
C ILE A 311 46.03 -41.18 -19.18
N GLY A 312 47.04 -41.42 -20.01
CA GLY A 312 47.85 -40.36 -20.56
C GLY A 312 48.88 -40.83 -21.56
N GLU A 313 49.92 -40.03 -21.71
CA GLU A 313 50.99 -40.26 -22.69
C GLU A 313 52.34 -40.01 -22.02
N ASN A 314 53.36 -40.75 -22.47
CA ASN A 314 54.76 -40.54 -22.13
C ASN A 314 55.11 -40.63 -20.63
N PHE A 315 54.40 -41.46 -19.85
CA PHE A 315 54.70 -41.70 -18.44
C PHE A 315 55.99 -42.49 -18.19
N GLY A 316 56.58 -43.07 -19.24
CA GLY A 316 57.78 -43.91 -19.13
C GLY A 316 57.48 -45.25 -18.44
N ARG A 317 58.52 -45.85 -17.84
CA ARG A 317 58.43 -47.21 -17.24
C ARG A 317 58.26 -47.21 -15.72
N SER A 318 58.44 -46.07 -15.06
CA SER A 318 58.34 -45.94 -13.60
C SER A 318 58.22 -44.48 -13.19
N GLY A 319 57.73 -44.28 -11.96
CA GLY A 319 57.59 -42.98 -11.34
C GLY A 319 56.81 -43.05 -10.03
N ARG A 320 56.28 -41.90 -9.58
CA ARG A 320 55.39 -41.81 -8.42
C ARG A 320 54.17 -40.94 -8.73
N VAL A 321 53.05 -41.24 -8.09
CA VAL A 321 51.83 -40.44 -8.19
C VAL A 321 51.56 -39.76 -6.86
N THR A 322 51.35 -38.45 -6.87
CA THR A 322 51.05 -37.65 -5.68
C THR A 322 49.66 -37.03 -5.82
N LEU A 323 48.82 -37.17 -4.78
CA LEU A 323 47.56 -36.45 -4.66
C LEU A 323 47.73 -35.28 -3.69
N SER A 324 47.30 -34.09 -4.10
CA SER A 324 47.32 -32.87 -3.30
C SER A 324 45.90 -32.33 -3.13
N ILE A 325 45.55 -31.94 -1.91
CA ILE A 325 44.32 -31.20 -1.60
C ILE A 325 44.72 -30.04 -0.69
N GLY A 326 44.46 -28.81 -1.14
CA GLY A 326 44.96 -27.61 -0.47
C GLY A 326 46.48 -27.68 -0.29
N THR A 327 46.94 -27.55 0.96
CA THR A 327 48.38 -27.58 1.30
C THR A 327 48.94 -28.97 1.56
N LYS A 328 48.08 -29.97 1.82
CA LYS A 328 48.51 -31.35 2.07
C LYS A 328 48.68 -32.11 0.77
N ASN A 329 49.69 -32.97 0.74
CA ASN A 329 49.90 -33.93 -0.33
C ASN A 329 50.31 -35.29 0.23
N THR A 330 50.06 -36.35 -0.55
CA THR A 330 50.45 -37.72 -0.21
C THR A 330 50.77 -38.50 -1.46
N THR A 331 51.70 -39.46 -1.35
CA THR A 331 52.03 -40.37 -2.46
C THR A 331 51.05 -41.54 -2.45
N LEU A 332 50.50 -41.86 -3.61
CA LEU A 332 49.61 -42.99 -3.81
C LEU A 332 50.41 -44.22 -4.23
N ASP A 333 50.02 -45.39 -3.73
CA ASP A 333 50.69 -46.63 -4.07
C ASP A 333 50.31 -47.08 -5.48
N THR A 334 51.32 -47.21 -6.33
CA THR A 334 51.16 -47.68 -7.71
C THR A 334 50.88 -49.18 -7.72
N ILE A 335 49.78 -49.56 -8.38
CA ILE A 335 49.37 -50.94 -8.64
C ILE A 335 49.98 -51.42 -9.96
N ALA A 336 49.85 -50.60 -11.01
CA ALA A 336 50.37 -50.89 -12.34
C ALA A 336 50.89 -49.60 -13.00
N TRP A 337 51.97 -49.72 -13.78
CA TRP A 337 52.57 -48.61 -14.50
C TRP A 337 52.89 -49.01 -15.94
N HIS A 338 52.25 -48.34 -16.89
CA HIS A 338 52.49 -48.44 -18.32
C HIS A 338 52.82 -47.05 -18.90
N PRO A 339 53.41 -46.97 -20.09
CA PRO A 339 53.74 -45.70 -20.73
C PRO A 339 52.53 -44.76 -20.96
N ASP A 340 51.33 -45.32 -21.01
CA ASP A 340 50.06 -44.65 -21.35
C ASP A 340 48.98 -44.78 -20.25
N SER A 341 49.23 -45.58 -19.22
CA SER A 341 48.26 -45.81 -18.14
C SER A 341 48.93 -46.15 -16.81
N ILE A 342 48.39 -45.60 -15.72
CA ILE A 342 48.84 -45.87 -14.36
C ILE A 342 47.61 -46.21 -13.52
N ALA A 343 47.67 -47.29 -12.75
CA ALA A 343 46.67 -47.60 -11.74
C ALA A 343 47.26 -47.36 -10.36
N VAL A 344 46.58 -46.60 -9.52
CA VAL A 344 47.00 -46.31 -8.14
C VAL A 344 45.91 -46.69 -7.14
N LYS A 345 46.32 -47.06 -5.93
CA LYS A 345 45.43 -47.44 -4.84
C LYS A 345 44.94 -46.21 -4.08
N MET A 346 43.65 -46.16 -3.79
CA MET A 346 42.99 -45.04 -3.11
C MET A 346 42.61 -45.39 -1.68
N TYR A 347 43.48 -45.16 -0.71
CA TYR A 347 43.21 -45.62 0.65
C TYR A 347 42.06 -44.88 1.36
N SER A 348 41.24 -45.63 2.11
CA SER A 348 40.17 -45.06 2.95
C SER A 348 40.67 -44.08 4.02
N HIS A 349 41.90 -44.24 4.53
CA HIS A 349 42.48 -43.30 5.51
C HIS A 349 42.77 -41.91 4.92
N LEU A 350 42.78 -41.76 3.58
CA LEU A 350 42.95 -40.46 2.93
C LEU A 350 41.82 -39.49 3.29
N LYS A 351 40.64 -40.00 3.67
CA LYS A 351 39.53 -39.17 4.18
C LYS A 351 39.96 -38.35 5.40
N GLU A 352 40.55 -39.03 6.38
CA GLU A 352 40.98 -38.39 7.63
C GLU A 352 42.22 -37.53 7.39
N PHE A 353 43.15 -38.00 6.56
CA PHE A 353 44.36 -37.26 6.20
C PHE A 353 44.03 -35.87 5.61
N PHE A 354 43.09 -35.83 4.67
CA PHE A 354 42.69 -34.61 3.99
C PHE A 354 41.53 -33.86 4.65
N ARG A 355 40.98 -34.32 5.78
CA ARG A 355 39.77 -33.76 6.39
C ARG A 355 39.79 -32.24 6.54
N GLU A 356 40.83 -31.69 7.14
CA GLU A 356 40.97 -30.23 7.35
C GLU A 356 41.14 -29.45 6.04
N GLU A 357 41.91 -29.98 5.09
CA GLU A 357 42.11 -29.33 3.79
C GLU A 357 40.85 -29.43 2.91
N ALA A 358 40.12 -30.52 3.02
CA ALA A 358 38.86 -30.75 2.33
C ALA A 358 37.81 -29.71 2.69
N LEU A 359 37.76 -29.27 3.96
CA LEU A 359 36.87 -28.18 4.39
C LEU A 359 37.20 -26.87 3.64
N ASN A 360 38.48 -26.59 3.41
CA ASN A 360 38.93 -25.37 2.73
C ASN A 360 38.87 -25.47 1.20
N ALA A 361 38.98 -26.68 0.66
CA ALA A 361 39.02 -26.98 -0.78
C ALA A 361 37.66 -27.41 -1.35
N MET A 362 36.59 -27.41 -0.55
CA MET A 362 35.25 -27.77 -1.00
C MET A 362 34.64 -26.68 -1.89
N ARG A 363 34.08 -27.09 -3.01
CA ARG A 363 33.31 -26.29 -3.98
C ARG A 363 32.15 -27.14 -4.46
N ASP A 364 30.92 -26.63 -4.33
CA ASP A 364 29.71 -27.28 -4.84
C ASP A 364 29.50 -28.75 -4.38
N GLY A 365 29.98 -29.10 -3.17
CA GLY A 365 29.89 -30.45 -2.59
C GLY A 365 31.02 -31.41 -2.98
N GLU A 366 31.93 -30.99 -3.86
CA GLU A 366 33.13 -31.72 -4.25
C GLU A 366 34.39 -31.05 -3.67
N ILE A 367 35.43 -31.83 -3.41
CA ILE A 367 36.74 -31.29 -3.06
C ILE A 367 37.58 -31.21 -4.34
N ILE A 368 38.14 -30.04 -4.64
CA ILE A 368 39.06 -29.88 -5.76
C ILE A 368 40.49 -30.18 -5.28
N GLY A 369 41.10 -31.20 -5.87
CA GLY A 369 42.50 -31.57 -5.65
C GLY A 369 43.34 -31.47 -6.92
N ARG A 370 44.62 -31.78 -6.80
CA ARG A 370 45.55 -31.91 -7.94
C ARG A 370 46.32 -33.22 -7.85
N LEU A 371 46.34 -33.93 -8.96
CA LEU A 371 47.14 -35.13 -9.14
C LEU A 371 48.43 -34.79 -9.89
N TRP A 372 49.54 -35.33 -9.41
CA TRP A 372 50.86 -35.20 -10.01
C TRP A 372 51.40 -36.57 -10.36
N VAL A 373 51.81 -36.78 -11.60
CA VAL A 373 52.52 -37.97 -12.05
C VAL A 373 53.96 -37.58 -12.30
N HIS A 374 54.85 -37.97 -11.40
CA HIS A 374 56.29 -37.77 -11.53
C HIS A 374 56.90 -38.96 -12.26
N ALA A 375 57.02 -38.86 -13.58
CA ALA A 375 57.69 -39.85 -14.40
C ALA A 375 59.21 -39.62 -14.41
N ALA A 376 59.99 -40.62 -14.85
CA ALA A 376 61.46 -40.60 -14.79
C ALA A 376 62.15 -39.38 -15.45
N LYS A 377 61.46 -38.68 -16.37
CA LYS A 377 62.03 -37.57 -17.14
C LYS A 377 61.18 -36.29 -17.14
N ASN A 378 59.97 -36.31 -16.60
CA ASN A 378 59.01 -35.21 -16.67
C ASN A 378 57.89 -35.36 -15.63
N ILE A 379 57.05 -34.33 -15.48
CA ILE A 379 55.93 -34.29 -14.54
C ILE A 379 54.65 -33.96 -15.30
N ALA A 380 53.62 -34.78 -15.16
CA ALA A 380 52.28 -34.49 -15.66
C ALA A 380 51.37 -34.10 -14.48
N THR A 381 50.41 -33.20 -14.72
CA THR A 381 49.46 -32.77 -13.68
C THR A 381 48.04 -32.72 -14.21
N SER A 382 47.07 -32.98 -13.33
CA SER A 382 45.64 -32.84 -13.64
C SER A 382 44.85 -32.43 -12.40
N GLU A 383 43.77 -31.69 -12.60
CA GLU A 383 42.80 -31.41 -11.54
C GLU A 383 41.94 -32.67 -11.29
N VAL A 384 41.72 -33.00 -10.02
CA VAL A 384 40.86 -34.11 -9.62
C VAL A 384 39.71 -33.59 -8.79
N ARG A 385 38.49 -34.05 -9.08
CA ARG A 385 37.30 -33.74 -8.30
C ARG A 385 37.01 -34.92 -7.40
N ILE A 386 36.88 -34.68 -6.11
CA ILE A 386 36.70 -35.74 -5.12
C ILE A 386 35.33 -35.61 -4.52
N HIS A 387 34.51 -36.64 -4.68
CA HIS A 387 33.19 -36.72 -4.10
C HIS A 387 33.29 -37.05 -2.61
N THR A 388 32.54 -36.33 -1.78
CA THR A 388 32.61 -36.43 -0.31
C THR A 388 31.61 -37.43 0.29
N SER A 389 30.95 -38.23 -0.54
CA SER A 389 30.03 -39.28 -0.08
C SER A 389 30.71 -40.19 0.96
N GLY A 390 30.14 -40.24 2.17
CA GLY A 390 30.64 -41.05 3.26
C GLY A 390 31.84 -40.47 4.03
N TRP A 391 32.08 -39.15 3.97
CA TRP A 391 33.08 -38.47 4.81
C TRP A 391 32.52 -37.96 6.15
N ASN A 392 31.21 -38.09 6.42
CA ASN A 392 30.54 -37.57 7.62
C ASN A 392 30.98 -36.12 7.98
N LEU A 393 31.19 -35.27 6.97
CA LEU A 393 31.52 -33.87 7.17
C LEU A 393 30.23 -33.12 7.53
N THR A 394 30.12 -32.71 8.79
CA THR A 394 29.04 -31.83 9.26
C THR A 394 29.46 -30.39 8.98
N LEU A 395 28.95 -29.82 7.89
CA LEU A 395 29.25 -28.46 7.47
C LEU A 395 28.10 -27.55 7.88
N THR A 396 28.17 -27.03 9.09
CA THR A 396 27.18 -26.03 9.53
C THR A 396 27.52 -24.68 8.90
N PRO A 397 26.55 -24.00 8.25
CA PRO A 397 26.77 -22.64 7.75
C PRO A 397 27.37 -21.73 8.81
N GLN A 398 28.28 -20.84 8.43
CA GLN A 398 28.84 -19.85 9.35
C GLN A 398 28.60 -18.47 8.77
N ILE A 399 27.74 -17.68 9.41
CA ILE A 399 27.47 -16.30 8.99
C ILE A 399 28.49 -15.38 9.68
N THR A 400 29.34 -14.73 8.90
CA THR A 400 30.38 -13.82 9.41
C THR A 400 29.94 -12.36 9.37
N SER A 401 29.15 -11.97 8.36
CA SER A 401 28.61 -10.61 8.28
C SER A 401 27.33 -10.55 7.43
N ILE A 402 26.54 -9.50 7.64
CA ILE A 402 25.43 -9.12 6.77
C ILE A 402 25.60 -7.65 6.34
N SER A 403 25.04 -7.25 5.20
CA SER A 403 25.17 -5.88 4.70
C SER A 403 24.37 -4.84 5.48
N SER A 404 23.37 -5.28 6.26
CA SER A 404 22.57 -4.42 7.14
C SER A 404 21.98 -5.24 8.28
N GLU A 405 21.92 -4.67 9.48
CA GLU A 405 21.25 -5.24 10.64
C GLU A 405 19.75 -4.88 10.69
N GLU A 406 19.30 -3.96 9.83
CA GLU A 406 17.89 -3.63 9.63
C GLU A 406 17.44 -4.06 8.23
N ILE A 407 16.21 -4.58 8.14
CA ILE A 407 15.62 -4.98 6.87
C ILE A 407 14.20 -4.46 6.72
N ARG A 408 13.90 -3.93 5.53
CA ARG A 408 12.58 -3.47 5.09
C ARG A 408 12.01 -4.40 4.01
N PRO A 409 10.68 -4.44 3.83
CA PRO A 409 10.07 -5.11 2.68
C PRO A 409 10.72 -4.64 1.36
N GLY A 410 11.13 -5.58 0.51
CA GLY A 410 11.81 -5.30 -0.77
C GLY A 410 13.31 -5.01 -0.67
N GLN A 411 13.88 -4.96 0.54
CA GLN A 411 15.30 -4.68 0.73
C GLN A 411 16.14 -5.93 0.43
N GLU A 412 17.25 -5.71 -0.27
CA GLU A 412 18.29 -6.68 -0.57
C GLU A 412 19.36 -6.68 0.52
N ILE A 413 19.86 -7.87 0.86
CA ILE A 413 20.95 -8.08 1.81
C ILE A 413 21.97 -9.03 1.21
N THR A 414 23.24 -8.71 1.45
CA THR A 414 24.38 -9.59 1.17
C THR A 414 24.84 -10.21 2.48
N ILE A 415 24.79 -11.54 2.55
CA ILE A 415 25.23 -12.38 3.66
C ILE A 415 26.59 -12.95 3.30
N GLU A 416 27.56 -12.82 4.19
CA GLU A 416 28.92 -13.34 4.02
C GLU A 416 29.18 -14.44 5.04
N GLY A 417 29.94 -15.45 4.63
CA GLY A 417 30.19 -16.59 5.49
C GLY A 417 31.01 -17.70 4.85
N LYS A 418 30.79 -18.92 5.33
CA LYS A 418 31.36 -20.16 4.83
C LYS A 418 30.35 -21.30 4.93
N PHE A 419 30.56 -22.35 4.15
CA PHE A 419 29.76 -23.58 4.19
C PHE A 419 28.29 -23.34 3.86
N PHE A 420 28.01 -22.35 3.02
CA PHE A 420 26.65 -22.11 2.54
C PHE A 420 26.22 -23.16 1.52
N LEU A 421 27.17 -23.82 0.85
CA LEU A 421 26.98 -24.99 -0.02
C LEU A 421 25.71 -24.87 -0.90
N ALA A 422 25.81 -24.11 -1.99
CA ALA A 422 24.67 -23.83 -2.86
C ALA A 422 24.17 -25.09 -3.59
N MET A 423 22.96 -25.59 -3.29
CA MET A 423 22.18 -26.43 -4.21
C MET A 423 20.70 -26.01 -4.14
N ALA A 424 20.14 -25.69 -5.30
CA ALA A 424 18.87 -24.96 -5.41
C ALA A 424 17.63 -25.67 -4.86
N ARG A 425 17.66 -26.99 -4.58
CA ARG A 425 16.47 -27.73 -4.14
C ARG A 425 16.18 -27.65 -2.64
N ASP A 426 17.22 -27.65 -1.80
CA ASP A 426 17.06 -27.80 -0.35
C ASP A 426 17.68 -26.68 0.49
N SER A 427 18.47 -25.80 -0.14
CA SER A 427 19.03 -24.61 0.48
C SER A 427 17.98 -23.49 0.59
N SER A 428 17.95 -22.78 1.72
CA SER A 428 16.98 -21.69 1.93
C SER A 428 17.53 -20.57 2.80
N VAL A 429 17.03 -19.34 2.57
CA VAL A 429 17.16 -18.22 3.50
C VAL A 429 15.78 -17.86 4.03
N THR A 430 15.61 -17.87 5.35
CA THR A 430 14.34 -17.58 6.01
C THR A 430 14.51 -16.44 7.01
N PHE A 431 13.65 -15.42 6.90
CA PHE A 431 13.51 -14.36 7.89
C PHE A 431 12.45 -14.75 8.91
N THR A 432 12.82 -14.71 10.19
CA THR A 432 11.92 -15.01 11.31
C THR A 432 11.62 -13.73 12.08
N PHE A 433 10.36 -13.27 12.08
CA PHE A 433 9.89 -12.09 12.83
C PHE A 433 8.68 -12.46 13.68
N GLY A 434 8.86 -12.53 15.00
CA GLY A 434 7.83 -13.06 15.90
C GLY A 434 7.51 -14.51 15.54
N SER A 435 6.22 -14.81 15.29
CA SER A 435 5.74 -16.14 14.87
C SER A 435 5.79 -16.37 13.35
N ARG A 436 6.21 -15.39 12.55
CA ARG A 436 6.20 -15.48 11.08
C ARG A 436 7.57 -15.90 10.53
N ASN A 437 7.54 -16.91 9.68
CA ASN A 437 8.66 -17.30 8.83
C ASN A 437 8.39 -16.81 7.41
N ILE A 438 9.33 -16.05 6.85
CA ILE A 438 9.22 -15.43 5.53
C ILE A 438 10.41 -15.88 4.71
N ASN A 439 10.16 -16.59 3.61
CA ASN A 439 11.23 -17.03 2.71
C ASN A 439 11.81 -15.83 1.96
N GLY A 440 13.13 -15.74 1.89
CA GLY A 440 13.83 -14.74 1.10
C GLY A 440 13.85 -15.09 -0.38
N ASN A 441 13.78 -14.08 -1.24
CA ASN A 441 14.01 -14.22 -2.68
C ASN A 441 15.51 -14.22 -2.93
N ILE A 442 16.09 -15.40 -3.17
CA ILE A 442 17.54 -15.53 -3.39
C ILE A 442 17.88 -15.12 -4.83
N HIS A 443 18.77 -14.14 -4.97
CA HIS A 443 19.25 -13.66 -6.28
C HIS A 443 20.62 -14.25 -6.64
N TYR A 444 21.44 -14.57 -5.64
CA TYR A 444 22.77 -15.14 -5.81
C TYR A 444 23.12 -16.01 -4.61
N TRP A 445 23.75 -17.15 -4.85
CA TRP A 445 24.20 -18.06 -3.79
C TRP A 445 25.47 -18.76 -4.23
N GLU A 446 26.55 -18.54 -3.48
CA GLU A 446 27.79 -19.31 -3.52
C GLU A 446 28.19 -19.71 -2.10
N ASP A 447 29.26 -20.50 -1.96
CA ASP A 447 29.65 -21.05 -0.65
C ASP A 447 30.00 -19.99 0.42
N SER A 448 30.47 -18.81 -0.01
CA SER A 448 30.89 -17.74 0.91
C SER A 448 30.01 -16.49 0.89
N VAL A 449 29.06 -16.39 -0.06
CA VAL A 449 28.23 -15.20 -0.24
C VAL A 449 26.82 -15.59 -0.69
N ILE A 450 25.81 -15.01 -0.05
CA ILE A 450 24.41 -15.10 -0.48
C ILE A 450 23.89 -13.66 -0.67
N HIS A 451 23.20 -13.41 -1.78
CA HIS A 451 22.46 -12.18 -2.01
C HIS A 451 20.97 -12.51 -2.06
N VAL A 452 20.20 -11.93 -1.15
CA VAL A 452 18.80 -12.28 -0.90
C VAL A 452 17.98 -11.02 -0.69
N GLN A 453 16.70 -11.04 -1.08
CA GLN A 453 15.75 -9.96 -0.87
C GLN A 453 14.62 -10.41 0.06
N LEU A 454 14.22 -9.57 1.01
CA LEU A 454 12.94 -9.76 1.72
C LEU A 454 11.79 -9.42 0.78
N PRO A 455 10.75 -10.27 0.61
CA PRO A 455 9.63 -9.97 -0.27
C PRO A 455 9.00 -8.59 0.02
N SER A 456 8.66 -7.85 -1.04
CA SER A 456 8.14 -6.47 -0.93
C SER A 456 6.70 -6.39 -0.40
N ASN A 457 5.97 -7.50 -0.43
CA ASN A 457 4.58 -7.60 0.04
C ASN A 457 4.47 -7.89 1.55
N VAL A 458 5.58 -7.96 2.29
CA VAL A 458 5.56 -8.11 3.74
C VAL A 458 4.88 -6.88 4.36
N SER A 459 3.87 -7.13 5.20
CA SER A 459 3.02 -6.14 5.87
C SER A 459 2.39 -6.74 7.14
N GLY A 460 1.76 -5.91 7.96
CA GLY A 460 1.08 -6.35 9.18
C GLY A 460 2.04 -6.72 10.32
N LEU A 461 3.22 -6.11 10.34
CA LEU A 461 4.24 -6.31 11.37
C LEU A 461 4.70 -4.96 11.90
N ASN A 462 4.85 -4.84 13.21
CA ASN A 462 5.52 -3.69 13.85
C ASN A 462 7.03 -3.86 13.77
N PHE A 463 7.79 -2.87 14.26
CA PHE A 463 9.23 -3.07 14.46
C PHE A 463 9.45 -4.33 15.31
N THR A 464 10.18 -5.29 14.77
CA THR A 464 10.30 -6.62 15.38
C THR A 464 11.74 -7.08 15.30
N ARG A 465 12.33 -7.41 16.45
CA ARG A 465 13.61 -8.11 16.49
C ARG A 465 13.40 -9.55 16.00
N GLY A 466 14.25 -10.00 15.10
CA GLY A 466 14.13 -11.31 14.47
C GLY A 466 15.48 -11.96 14.21
N ALA A 467 15.43 -12.98 13.36
CA ALA A 467 16.61 -13.72 12.94
C ALA A 467 16.56 -14.01 11.43
N LEU A 468 17.71 -13.91 10.78
CA LEU A 468 17.93 -14.42 9.43
C LEU A 468 18.57 -15.80 9.57
N LYS A 469 17.92 -16.82 9.00
CA LYS A 469 18.39 -18.21 9.01
C LYS A 469 18.87 -18.61 7.63
N VAL A 470 20.08 -19.16 7.55
CA VAL A 470 20.63 -19.80 6.35
C VAL A 470 20.66 -21.29 6.58
N LYS A 471 19.98 -22.05 5.72
CA LYS A 471 20.01 -23.51 5.69
C LYS A 471 20.70 -23.96 4.40
N ASN A 472 21.71 -24.82 4.51
CA ASN A 472 22.38 -25.41 3.35
C ASN A 472 21.72 -26.71 2.88
N PHE A 473 22.20 -27.27 1.77
CA PHE A 473 21.60 -28.46 1.16
C PHE A 473 21.69 -29.72 2.03
N GLN A 474 22.63 -29.76 2.97
CA GLN A 474 22.78 -30.86 3.93
C GLN A 474 21.78 -30.78 5.08
N GLY A 475 21.00 -29.70 5.16
CA GLY A 475 20.00 -29.49 6.20
C GLY A 475 20.54 -28.78 7.45
N PHE A 476 21.83 -28.49 7.52
CA PHE A 476 22.40 -27.71 8.61
C PHE A 476 22.06 -26.23 8.45
N GLN A 477 21.95 -25.54 9.58
CA GLN A 477 21.50 -24.15 9.62
C GLN A 477 22.32 -23.31 10.57
N ALA A 478 22.42 -22.02 10.25
CA ALA A 478 22.89 -20.99 11.18
C ALA A 478 22.02 -19.76 11.08
N ASP A 479 21.99 -19.00 12.16
CA ASP A 479 21.18 -17.80 12.30
C ASP A 479 22.02 -16.59 12.72
N THR A 480 21.54 -15.41 12.36
CA THR A 480 22.10 -14.13 12.77
C THR A 480 20.96 -13.17 13.11
N PRO A 481 21.09 -12.32 14.15
CA PRO A 481 20.04 -11.37 14.49
C PRO A 481 19.82 -10.35 13.36
N ILE A 482 18.55 -9.97 13.15
CA ILE A 482 18.19 -8.92 12.21
C ILE A 482 16.91 -8.23 12.66
N ASN A 483 16.84 -6.91 12.52
CA ASN A 483 15.69 -6.11 12.92
C ASN A 483 14.78 -5.85 11.72
N PHE A 484 13.51 -6.25 11.82
CA PHE A 484 12.50 -5.87 10.84
C PHE A 484 12.06 -4.43 11.08
N ARG A 485 12.15 -3.63 10.03
CA ARG A 485 11.62 -2.28 9.99
C ARG A 485 10.47 -2.22 8.99
N PRO A 486 9.22 -2.01 9.44
CA PRO A 486 8.08 -1.97 8.54
C PRO A 486 8.18 -0.81 7.57
N GLU A 487 7.64 -1.02 6.37
CA GLU A 487 7.21 0.09 5.53
C GLU A 487 6.13 0.86 6.28
N LYS A 488 6.22 2.19 6.31
CA LYS A 488 5.23 3.02 6.97
C LYS A 488 4.20 3.50 5.96
N GLU A 489 2.96 3.64 6.37
CA GLU A 489 1.90 4.25 5.56
C GLU A 489 1.28 5.44 6.29
N GLN A 490 0.68 6.35 5.52
CA GLN A 490 0.01 7.54 6.04
C GLN A 490 -1.48 7.50 5.75
N LEU A 491 -2.29 7.72 6.76
CA LEU A 491 -3.74 7.83 6.67
C LEU A 491 -4.18 9.22 7.13
N THR A 492 -4.98 9.91 6.33
CA THR A 492 -5.55 11.20 6.71
C THR A 492 -6.97 11.01 7.22
N LEU A 493 -7.17 11.28 8.51
CA LEU A 493 -8.47 11.35 9.16
C LEU A 493 -9.07 12.73 8.88
N ARG A 494 -10.33 12.73 8.42
CA ARG A 494 -11.10 13.95 8.13
C ARG A 494 -12.28 14.02 9.08
N ASP A 495 -12.40 15.15 9.77
CA ASP A 495 -13.50 15.43 10.71
C ASP A 495 -14.21 16.73 10.30
N PRO A 496 -15.42 16.63 9.74
CA PRO A 496 -16.22 17.81 9.48
C PRO A 496 -16.74 18.41 10.78
N ILE A 497 -16.56 19.72 10.91
CA ILE A 497 -17.11 20.53 11.98
C ILE A 497 -18.11 21.47 11.33
N SER A 498 -19.38 21.16 11.46
CA SER A 498 -20.46 22.01 10.96
C SER A 498 -21.51 22.21 12.03
N HIS A 499 -21.88 23.46 12.26
CA HIS A 499 -23.06 23.80 13.04
C HIS A 499 -24.29 23.67 12.11
N GLY A 500 -25.02 22.55 12.19
CA GLY A 500 -26.21 22.34 11.35
C GLY A 500 -26.95 21.00 11.53
N ASP A 501 -26.28 19.90 11.86
CA ASP A 501 -26.86 18.55 11.66
C ASP A 501 -27.31 17.79 12.91
N GLY A 502 -27.35 18.41 14.10
CA GLY A 502 -28.11 17.80 15.20
C GLY A 502 -27.75 18.25 16.61
N GLY A 503 -28.78 18.71 17.34
CA GLY A 503 -28.83 18.60 18.79
C GLY A 503 -28.70 19.91 19.57
N LEU A 504 -29.84 20.58 19.77
CA LEU A 504 -30.28 21.21 21.02
C LEU A 504 -29.19 21.87 21.90
N GLY A 505 -28.72 23.04 21.49
CA GLY A 505 -28.10 24.01 22.40
C GLY A 505 -28.96 25.27 22.42
N ALA A 506 -29.49 25.64 23.59
CA ALA A 506 -30.39 26.76 23.76
C ALA A 506 -29.82 28.05 23.13
N PHE A 507 -30.60 28.62 22.22
CA PHE A 507 -30.35 29.91 21.60
C PHE A 507 -30.46 31.01 22.66
N TYR A 508 -29.34 31.61 23.03
CA TYR A 508 -29.32 32.90 23.70
C TYR A 508 -28.77 33.95 22.72
N ASP A 509 -29.32 35.15 22.78
CA ASP A 509 -29.10 36.32 21.89
C ASP A 509 -27.64 36.85 21.77
N TYR A 510 -26.60 36.08 22.08
CA TYR A 510 -25.22 36.59 22.18
C TYR A 510 -24.18 35.96 21.23
N GLY A 511 -24.63 35.25 20.18
CA GLY A 511 -23.72 34.56 19.25
C GLY A 511 -23.27 33.21 19.81
N TRP A 512 -22.91 32.28 18.93
CA TRP A 512 -22.56 30.94 19.34
C TRP A 512 -21.05 30.79 19.46
N SER A 513 -20.62 30.22 20.58
CA SER A 513 -19.28 29.68 20.74
C SER A 513 -19.38 28.28 21.32
N GLY A 514 -18.55 27.37 20.84
CA GLY A 514 -18.55 26.01 21.33
C GLY A 514 -17.25 25.28 21.00
N THR A 515 -17.01 24.22 21.75
CA THR A 515 -15.83 23.38 21.59
C THR A 515 -16.21 21.98 21.13
N PHE A 516 -15.52 21.50 20.11
CA PHE A 516 -15.67 20.17 19.56
C PHE A 516 -14.44 19.34 19.94
N THR A 517 -14.65 18.24 20.66
CA THR A 517 -13.59 17.26 20.92
C THR A 517 -13.68 16.17 19.86
N LEU A 518 -12.59 15.97 19.12
CA LEU A 518 -12.50 15.03 18.03
C LEU A 518 -11.41 13.99 18.32
N ARG A 519 -11.62 12.76 17.84
CA ARG A 519 -10.64 11.66 17.86
C ARG A 519 -10.05 11.39 19.26
N ASP A 520 -10.91 11.34 20.27
CA ASP A 520 -10.53 11.02 21.65
C ASP A 520 -10.30 9.50 21.84
N PHE A 521 -9.21 9.00 21.26
CA PHE A 521 -8.72 7.63 21.40
C PHE A 521 -7.20 7.60 21.29
N GLU A 522 -6.58 6.49 21.71
CA GLU A 522 -5.15 6.24 21.57
C GLU A 522 -4.86 5.38 20.34
N LEU A 523 -3.83 5.74 19.58
CA LEU A 523 -3.31 4.97 18.46
C LEU A 523 -2.48 3.78 18.99
N ILE A 524 -2.69 2.61 18.41
CA ILE A 524 -1.97 1.38 18.76
C ILE A 524 -0.93 1.01 17.69
N ASN A 525 -0.16 -0.07 17.90
CA ASN A 525 0.77 -0.62 16.90
C ASN A 525 1.77 0.40 16.33
N ASP A 526 2.36 1.24 17.17
CA ASP A 526 3.33 2.28 16.79
C ASP A 526 2.79 3.37 15.83
N TRP A 527 1.47 3.44 15.62
CA TRP A 527 0.85 4.54 14.90
C TRP A 527 0.98 5.85 15.69
N LYS A 528 1.30 6.94 14.99
CA LYS A 528 1.54 8.25 15.59
C LYS A 528 0.95 9.36 14.74
N VAL A 529 0.63 10.48 15.38
CA VAL A 529 0.26 11.72 14.68
C VAL A 529 1.47 12.21 13.89
N PHE A 530 1.34 12.35 12.58
CA PHE A 530 2.39 12.85 11.70
C PHE A 530 2.25 14.36 11.48
N GLU A 531 1.06 14.81 11.07
CA GLU A 531 0.73 16.22 10.89
C GLU A 531 -0.76 16.46 11.10
N TYR A 532 -1.14 17.73 11.26
CA TYR A 532 -2.53 18.14 11.37
C TYR A 532 -2.70 19.54 10.78
N TRP A 533 -3.90 19.84 10.29
CA TRP A 533 -4.25 21.18 9.83
C TRP A 533 -5.76 21.38 9.89
N LEU A 534 -6.17 22.64 9.98
CA LEU A 534 -7.56 23.05 10.04
C LEU A 534 -7.86 23.93 8.83
N ASN A 535 -8.84 23.52 8.03
CA ASN A 535 -9.36 24.37 6.97
C ASN A 535 -10.62 25.06 7.49
N VAL A 536 -10.60 26.38 7.56
CA VAL A 536 -11.74 27.21 7.96
C VAL A 536 -12.41 27.72 6.70
N TYR A 537 -13.68 27.41 6.53
CA TYR A 537 -14.46 27.80 5.35
C TYR A 537 -15.40 28.96 5.67
N GLU A 538 -16.13 28.84 6.78
CA GLU A 538 -17.08 29.86 7.26
C GLU A 538 -17.00 29.94 8.80
N GLY A 539 -17.16 31.15 9.33
CA GLY A 539 -16.99 31.44 10.75
C GLY A 539 -15.52 31.47 11.19
N ASN A 540 -15.30 31.47 12.51
CA ASN A 540 -13.97 31.41 13.11
C ASN A 540 -13.79 30.05 13.78
N CYS A 541 -12.89 29.21 13.27
CA CYS A 541 -12.40 28.05 14.00
C CYS A 541 -10.93 28.19 14.34
N SER A 542 -10.57 27.74 15.53
CA SER A 542 -9.18 27.63 15.94
C SER A 542 -8.98 26.42 16.83
N TYR A 543 -7.75 25.91 16.87
CA TYR A 543 -7.41 24.87 17.83
C TYR A 543 -7.35 25.45 19.24
N ARG A 544 -8.18 24.92 20.13
CA ARG A 544 -8.03 25.08 21.58
C ARG A 544 -7.00 24.10 22.14
N ASP A 545 -6.99 22.88 21.63
CA ASP A 545 -5.98 21.86 21.91
C ASP A 545 -5.56 21.16 20.60
N ARG A 546 -4.26 21.10 20.35
CA ARG A 546 -3.68 20.58 19.11
C ARG A 546 -3.19 19.16 19.33
N PRO A 547 -3.31 18.27 18.34
CA PRO A 547 -2.74 16.93 18.49
C PRO A 547 -1.22 17.07 18.49
N ARG A 548 -0.54 16.26 19.30
CA ARG A 548 0.92 16.33 19.43
C ARG A 548 1.56 15.42 18.38
N THR A 549 2.32 15.99 17.46
CA THR A 549 3.07 15.21 16.46
C THR A 549 4.05 14.25 17.15
N GLY A 550 4.22 13.06 16.58
CA GLY A 550 5.04 11.98 17.13
C GLY A 550 4.41 11.23 18.31
N THR A 551 3.19 11.57 18.73
CA THR A 551 2.48 10.90 19.84
C THR A 551 1.37 9.98 19.34
N PRO A 552 0.93 8.99 20.14
CA PRO A 552 -0.22 8.15 19.79
C PRO A 552 -1.58 8.84 20.06
N TYR A 553 -1.62 10.13 20.41
CA TYR A 553 -2.85 10.83 20.81
C TYR A 553 -3.31 11.81 19.72
N PRO A 554 -4.18 11.39 18.77
CA PRO A 554 -4.75 12.23 17.73
C PRO A 554 -5.86 13.16 18.23
N ARG A 555 -6.10 13.23 19.53
CA ARG A 555 -7.13 14.08 20.12
C ARG A 555 -6.94 15.54 19.70
N THR A 556 -8.00 16.16 19.22
CA THR A 556 -8.05 17.60 18.95
C THR A 556 -9.25 18.23 19.63
N VAL A 557 -9.06 19.46 20.11
CA VAL A 557 -10.16 20.30 20.58
C VAL A 557 -10.19 21.54 19.71
N VAL A 558 -11.26 21.69 18.95
CA VAL A 558 -11.47 22.85 18.09
C VAL A 558 -12.52 23.74 18.74
N GLU A 559 -12.20 25.01 18.89
CA GLU A 559 -13.14 26.04 19.29
C GLU A 559 -13.65 26.74 18.04
N GLY A 560 -14.97 26.87 17.95
CA GLY A 560 -15.64 27.60 16.89
C GLY A 560 -16.47 28.73 17.45
N SER A 561 -16.44 29.89 16.81
CA SER A 561 -17.39 30.97 17.04
C SER A 561 -17.89 31.55 15.73
N TYR A 562 -19.14 31.99 15.72
CA TYR A 562 -19.75 32.64 14.56
C TYR A 562 -20.72 33.74 14.99
N GLY A 563 -20.80 34.82 14.19
CA GLY A 563 -21.72 35.94 14.42
C GLY A 563 -23.17 35.55 14.13
N TRP A 564 -24.14 36.37 14.53
CA TRP A 564 -25.59 36.08 14.47
C TRP A 564 -26.15 35.47 13.16
N ASN A 565 -25.46 35.61 12.02
CA ASN A 565 -25.92 35.11 10.71
C ASN A 565 -24.90 34.22 9.98
N ASP A 566 -23.78 33.87 10.62
CA ASP A 566 -22.73 33.09 9.95
C ASP A 566 -22.91 31.59 10.23
N CYS A 567 -22.55 30.73 9.29
CA CYS A 567 -22.41 29.30 9.58
C CYS A 567 -20.99 29.03 10.05
N LEU A 568 -20.81 28.14 11.04
CA LEU A 568 -19.49 27.59 11.34
C LEU A 568 -19.27 26.37 10.45
N ARG A 569 -18.25 26.43 9.58
CA ARG A 569 -17.84 25.29 8.75
C ARG A 569 -16.33 25.19 8.69
N CYS A 570 -15.82 24.13 9.28
CA CYS A 570 -14.40 23.83 9.32
C CYS A 570 -14.18 22.34 9.07
N LEU A 571 -13.02 21.99 8.51
CA LEU A 571 -12.59 20.61 8.40
C LEU A 571 -11.28 20.46 9.16
N ASN A 572 -11.30 19.59 10.17
CA ASN A 572 -10.11 19.17 10.89
C ASN A 572 -9.50 17.96 10.16
N PHE A 573 -8.21 18.03 9.90
CA PHE A 573 -7.45 16.95 9.28
C PHE A 573 -6.30 16.53 10.18
N ILE A 574 -6.13 15.22 10.30
CA ILE A 574 -5.04 14.61 11.06
C ILE A 574 -4.45 13.50 10.20
N THR A 575 -3.22 13.66 9.76
CA THR A 575 -2.48 12.57 9.14
C THR A 575 -1.78 11.78 10.23
N ILE A 576 -2.07 10.48 10.30
CA ILE A 576 -1.39 9.52 11.15
C ILE A 576 -0.44 8.67 10.30
N GLU A 577 0.68 8.26 10.88
CA GLU A 577 1.70 7.43 10.25
C GLU A 577 1.96 6.20 11.13
N GLY A 578 2.01 5.01 10.52
CA GLY A 578 2.33 3.78 11.24
C GLY A 578 2.71 2.63 10.32
N PRO A 579 2.99 1.43 10.87
CA PRO A 579 3.39 0.25 10.11
C PRO A 579 2.30 -0.21 9.13
N ARG A 580 2.68 -0.39 7.86
CA ARG A 580 1.75 -0.76 6.79
C ARG A 580 1.01 -2.05 7.09
N GLY A 581 -0.32 -2.01 6.98
CA GLY A 581 -1.19 -3.18 7.15
C GLY A 581 -1.43 -3.58 8.61
N THR A 582 -1.14 -2.70 9.56
CA THR A 582 -1.51 -2.86 10.98
C THR A 582 -2.69 -1.97 11.32
N ASN A 583 -3.53 -2.40 12.26
CA ASN A 583 -4.64 -1.57 12.74
C ASN A 583 -4.09 -0.40 13.57
N TYR A 584 -4.63 0.80 13.35
CA TYR A 584 -4.30 1.99 14.14
C TYR A 584 -5.18 2.15 15.39
N ARG A 585 -6.27 1.38 15.51
CA ARG A 585 -7.22 1.39 16.63
C ARG A 585 -7.61 -0.02 17.04
#